data_AF-A0A9X6IE22-F1
#
_entry.id   AF-A0A9X6IE22-F1
#
_cell.length_a   1.000
_cell.length_b   1.000
_cell.length_c   1.000
_cell.angle_alpha   90.00
_cell.angle_beta   90.00
_cell.angle_gamma   90.00
#
_symmetry.space_group_name_H-M   'P 1'
#
loop_
_entity.id
_entity.type
_entity.pdbx_description
1 polymer ?
#
loop_
_entity_poly.entity_id
_entity_poly.type
_entity_poly.pdbx_seq_one_letter_code
_entity_poly.pdbx_strand_id
1 'polypeptide(L)' 'MFLALCYEAKLTYWDLEVMTIGDCFDYIAEYAEMKNPGKEKVRKATQEDFNAF' A
#
# COMPACT_ATOMS: atom_id res chain seq x y z
N MET A 1 -3.21 7.52 -10.14
CA MET A 1 -3.17 6.18 -9.53
C MET A 1 -3.71 6.18 -8.10
N PHE A 2 -3.33 7.14 -7.25
CA PHE A 2 -3.79 7.27 -5.85
C PHE A 2 -5.33 7.20 -5.65
N LEU A 3 -6.11 8.05 -6.33
CA LEU A 3 -7.58 8.08 -6.15
C LEU A 3 -8.29 6.78 -6.53
N ALA A 4 -7.77 6.05 -7.53
CA ALA A 4 -8.33 4.76 -7.93
C ALA A 4 -8.10 3.68 -6.85
N LEU A 5 -6.94 3.70 -6.20
CA LEU A 5 -6.63 2.83 -5.06
C LEU A 5 -7.45 3.21 -3.82
N CYS A 6 -7.67 4.50 -3.60
CA CYS A 6 -8.57 4.98 -2.55
C CYS A 6 -9.99 4.45 -2.75
N TYR A 7 -10.49 4.54 -3.98
CA TYR A 7 -11.81 4.00 -4.34
C TYR A 7 -11.90 2.48 -4.14
N GLU A 8 -10.86 1.73 -4.53
CA GLU A 8 -10.81 0.27 -4.30
C GLU A 8 -10.80 -0.08 -2.81
N ALA A 9 -10.04 0.67 -2.01
CA ALA A 9 -9.98 0.53 -0.55
C ALA A 9 -11.21 1.13 0.17
N LYS A 10 -12.21 1.63 -0.57
CA LYS A 10 -13.43 2.26 -0.06
C LYS A 10 -13.20 3.49 0.82
N LEU A 11 -12.10 4.20 0.60
CA LEU A 11 -11.83 5.49 1.22
C LEU A 11 -12.82 6.53 0.70
N THR A 12 -13.52 7.19 1.62
CA THR A 12 -14.48 8.25 1.29
C THR A 12 -13.79 9.60 1.21
N TYR A 13 -14.49 10.59 0.65
CA TYR A 13 -14.02 11.97 0.63
C TYR A 13 -13.67 12.51 2.02
N TRP A 14 -14.46 12.14 3.04
CA TRP A 14 -14.22 12.56 4.43
C TRP A 14 -12.92 11.97 4.99
N ASP A 15 -12.62 10.72 4.67
CA ASP A 15 -11.37 10.08 5.10
C ASP A 15 -10.16 10.79 4.48
N LEU A 16 -10.27 11.23 3.22
CA LEU A 16 -9.22 11.96 2.51
C LEU A 16 -9.02 13.40 3.01
N GLU A 17 -10.02 14.01 3.65
CA GLU A 17 -9.86 15.33 4.30
C GLU A 17 -9.18 15.24 5.67
N VAL A 18 -9.33 14.12 6.37
CA VAL A 18 -8.83 13.93 7.74
C VAL A 18 -7.48 13.23 7.77
N MET A 19 -7.17 12.40 6.78
CA MET A 19 -5.93 11.65 6.69
C MET A 19 -4.89 12.35 5.83
N THR A 20 -3.62 12.22 6.21
CA THR A 20 -2.54 12.65 5.33
C THR A 20 -2.37 11.67 4.18
N ILE A 21 -1.63 12.09 3.14
CA ILE A 21 -1.33 11.23 2.01
C ILE A 21 -0.55 9.97 2.43
N GLY A 22 0.27 10.06 3.48
CA GLY A 22 1.00 8.91 4.04
C GLY A 22 0.07 7.89 4.65
N ASP A 23 -0.86 8.35 5.51
CA ASP A 23 -1.85 7.49 6.16
C ASP A 23 -2.72 6.75 5.13
N CYS A 24 -3.08 7.42 4.04
CA CYS A 24 -3.83 6.80 2.95
C CYS A 24 -3.05 5.66 2.27
N PHE A 25 -1.74 5.84 2.06
CA PHE A 25 -0.90 4.80 1.45
C PHE A 25 -0.72 3.59 2.36
N ASP A 26 -0.51 3.81 3.66
CA ASP A 26 -0.40 2.73 4.64
C ASP A 26 -1.70 1.94 4.74
N TYR A 27 -2.85 2.63 4.79
CA TYR A 27 -4.18 1.99 4.79
C TYR A 27 -4.41 1.14 3.53
N ILE A 28 -4.08 1.67 2.35
CA ILE A 28 -4.22 0.94 1.08
C ILE A 28 -3.32 -0.31 1.06
N ALA A 29 -2.11 -0.23 1.61
CA ALA A 29 -1.19 -1.36 1.70
C ALA A 29 -1.75 -2.46 2.61
N GLU A 30 -2.25 -2.11 3.80
CA GLU A 30 -2.91 -3.05 4.71
C GLU A 30 -4.15 -3.68 4.07
N TYR A 31 -4.99 -2.87 3.41
CA TYR A 31 -6.16 -3.34 2.68
C TYR A 31 -5.78 -4.37 1.60
N ALA A 32 -4.70 -4.12 0.86
CA ALA A 32 -4.20 -5.01 -0.17
C ALA A 32 -3.65 -6.33 0.42
N GLU A 33 -2.97 -6.29 1.57
CA GLU A 33 -2.51 -7.49 2.28
C GLU A 33 -3.70 -8.33 2.77
N MET A 34 -4.72 -7.69 3.35
CA MET A 34 -5.93 -8.38 3.83
C MET A 34 -6.74 -9.03 2.70
N LYS A 35 -6.80 -8.38 1.53
CA LYS A 35 -7.51 -8.89 0.34
C LYS A 35 -6.81 -10.11 -0.27
N ASN A 36 -5.50 -10.25 -0.06
CA ASN A 36 -4.69 -11.30 -0.66
C ASN A 36 -3.75 -11.94 0.38
N PRO A 37 -4.30 -12.70 1.34
CA PRO A 37 -3.54 -13.27 2.46
C PRO A 37 -2.49 -14.31 2.03
N GLY A 38 -2.56 -14.81 0.79
CA GLY A 38 -1.60 -15.75 0.22
C GLY A 38 -0.61 -15.15 -0.78
N LYS A 39 -0.63 -13.82 -0.99
CA LYS A 39 0.31 -13.18 -1.91
C LYS A 39 1.66 -13.07 -1.22
N GLU A 40 2.63 -13.83 -1.73
CA GLU A 40 4.01 -13.84 -1.27
C GLU A 40 4.52 -12.39 -1.18
N LYS A 41 4.96 -11.96 0.02
CA LYS A 41 5.51 -10.61 0.19
C LYS A 41 6.71 -10.50 -0.75
N VAL A 42 6.58 -9.70 -1.81
CA VAL A 42 7.66 -9.46 -2.76
C VAL A 42 8.88 -9.04 -1.96
N ARG A 43 9.93 -9.89 -1.97
CA ARG A 43 11.17 -9.69 -1.21
C ARG A 43 11.67 -8.28 -1.50
N LYS A 44 11.78 -7.44 -0.46
CA LYS A 44 12.46 -6.14 -0.60
C LYS A 44 13.92 -6.42 -0.96
N ALA A 45 14.44 -5.72 -1.97
CA ALA A 45 15.84 -5.83 -2.34
C ALA A 45 16.72 -5.52 -1.12
N THR A 46 17.61 -6.45 -0.82
CA THR A 46 18.54 -6.39 0.29
C THR A 46 19.85 -5.76 -0.16
N GLN A 47 20.68 -5.31 0.79
CA GLN A 47 22.04 -4.86 0.49
C GLN A 47 22.85 -5.96 -0.21
N GLU A 48 22.55 -7.23 0.03
CA GLU A 48 23.17 -8.37 -0.67
C GLU A 48 22.81 -8.39 -2.16
N ASP A 49 21.58 -8.01 -2.53
CA ASP A 49 21.17 -7.90 -3.93
C ASP A 49 21.87 -6.72 -4.61
N PHE A 50 22.16 -5.63 -3.89
CA PHE A 50 23.00 -4.53 -4.40
C PHE A 50 24.47 -4.93 -4.57
N ASN A 51 25.00 -5.72 -3.63
CA ASN A 51 26.38 -6.18 -3.68
C ASN A 51 26.63 -7.27 -4.74
N ALA A 52 25.55 -7.83 -5.32
CA ALA A 52 25.58 -8.85 -6.36
C ALA A 52 25.48 -8.29 -7.80
N PHE A 53 25.35 -6.96 -7.97
CA PHE A 53 25.50 -6.25 -9.25
C PHE A 53 26.97 -5.92 -9.53
#